data_AF-A0A0A6UFY0-F1
#
_entry.id   AF-A0A0A6UFY0-F1
#
_cell.length_a   1.000
_cell.length_b   1.000
_cell.length_c   1.000
_cell.angle_alpha   90.00
_cell.angle_beta   90.00
_cell.angle_gamma   90.00
#
_symmetry.space_group_name_H-M   'P 1'
#
loop_
_entity.id
_entity.type
_entity.pdbx_description
1 polymer ?
#
loop_
_entity_poly.entity_id
_entity_poly.type
_entity_poly.pdbx_seq_one_letter_code
_entity_poly.pdbx_strand_id
1 'polypeptide(L)' 'MAFDTGVDPAGLSDDDLFRELGSLYRTRLHTLRHGPDAALDNHFKRTAELETEYMARFPGREVDPDRLTQAF' A
#
# COMPACT_ATOMS: atom_id res chain seq x y z
N MET A 1 17.28 -5.20 16.12
CA MET A 1 17.18 -3.88 15.47
C MET A 1 15.90 -3.91 14.66
N ALA A 2 14.89 -3.14 15.05
CA ALA A 2 13.64 -3.04 14.30
C ALA A 2 13.90 -2.20 13.06
N PHE A 3 13.60 -2.73 11.87
CA PHE A 3 13.61 -1.94 10.65
C PHE A 3 12.49 -0.91 10.80
N ASP A 4 12.91 0.34 10.89
CA ASP A 4 12.10 1.54 10.98
C ASP A 4 10.88 1.40 10.07
N THR A 5 9.72 1.06 10.65
CA THR A 5 8.44 1.21 9.95
C THR A 5 8.37 2.69 9.61
N GLY A 6 8.41 3.02 8.32
CA GLY A 6 8.60 4.37 7.83
C GLY A 6 7.62 5.40 8.41
N VAL A 7 7.76 6.65 8.00
CA VAL A 7 6.93 7.79 8.47
C VAL A 7 5.45 7.39 8.56
N ASP A 8 4.80 7.77 9.66
CA ASP A 8 3.36 7.57 9.88
C ASP A 8 2.58 7.96 8.61
N PRO A 9 1.76 7.06 8.03
CA PRO A 9 0.96 7.37 6.85
C PRO A 9 0.19 8.68 6.96
N ALA A 10 -0.34 9.02 8.14
CA ALA A 10 -1.09 10.25 8.36
C ALA A 10 -0.22 11.52 8.19
N GLY A 11 1.10 11.40 8.34
CA GLY A 11 2.06 12.49 8.15
C GLY A 11 2.57 12.62 6.72
N LEU A 12 2.25 11.69 5.81
CA LEU A 12 2.69 11.75 4.42
C LEU A 12 1.90 12.78 3.62
N SER A 13 2.57 13.45 2.67
CA SER A 13 1.88 14.14 1.59
C SER A 13 1.19 13.13 0.67
N ASP A 14 0.21 13.56 -0.13
CA ASP A 14 -0.45 12.66 -1.09
C ASP A 14 0.56 12.11 -2.12
N ASP A 15 1.47 12.95 -2.60
CA ASP A 15 2.53 12.53 -3.53
C ASP A 15 3.45 11.46 -2.93
N ASP A 16 3.84 11.62 -1.67
CA ASP A 16 4.67 10.64 -0.97
C ASP A 16 3.91 9.34 -0.70
N LEU A 17 2.63 9.43 -0.33
CA LEU A 17 1.76 8.27 -0.16
C LEU A 17 1.67 7.44 -1.45
N PHE A 18 1.39 8.09 -2.59
CA PHE A 18 1.32 7.40 -3.89
C PHE A 18 2.68 6.85 -4.33
N ARG A 19 3.76 7.59 -4.11
CA ARG A 19 5.12 7.14 -4.41
C ARG A 19 5.46 5.87 -3.64
N GLU A 20 5.13 5.83 -2.34
CA GLU A 20 5.44 4.70 -1.48
C GLU A 20 4.57 3.49 -1.81
N LEU A 21 3.26 3.66 -1.97
CA LEU A 21 2.35 2.60 -2.46
C LEU A 21 2.85 2.00 -3.77
N GLY A 22 3.21 2.85 -4.74
CA GLY A 22 3.76 2.42 -6.02
C GLY A 22 5.05 1.62 -5.87
N SER A 23 5.92 1.99 -4.92
CA SER A 23 7.14 1.22 -4.63
C SER A 23 6.85 -0.15 -4.05
N LEU A 24 5.93 -0.23 -3.08
CA LEU A 24 5.54 -1.49 -2.46
C LEU A 24 4.91 -2.44 -3.47
N TYR A 25 4.00 -1.95 -4.31
CA TYR A 25 3.34 -2.79 -5.32
C TYR A 25 4.32 -3.32 -6.37
N ARG A 26 5.31 -2.53 -6.80
CA ARG A 26 6.33 -2.99 -7.75
C ARG A 26 7.12 -4.18 -7.26
N THR A 27 7.43 -4.25 -5.97
CA THR A 27 8.29 -5.32 -5.42
C THR A 27 7.49 -6.42 -4.71
N ARG A 28 6.17 -6.26 -4.54
CA ARG A 28 5.33 -7.11 -3.71
C ARG A 28 5.43 -8.59 -4.04
N LEU A 29 5.28 -8.96 -5.31
CA LEU A 29 5.32 -10.36 -5.74
C LEU A 29 6.72 -10.97 -5.53
N HIS A 30 7.77 -10.19 -5.77
CA HIS A 30 9.13 -10.64 -5.55
C HIS A 30 9.40 -10.89 -4.06
N THR A 31 9.03 -9.96 -3.19
CA THR A 31 9.15 -10.14 -1.72
C THR A 31 8.33 -11.34 -1.25
N LEU A 32 7.12 -11.54 -1.78
CA LEU A 32 6.28 -12.69 -1.42
C LEU A 32 6.93 -14.03 -1.76
N ARG A 33 7.55 -14.14 -2.94
CA ARG A 33 8.11 -15.42 -3.41
C ARG A 33 9.52 -15.70 -2.91
N HIS A 34 10.30 -14.66 -2.65
CA HIS A 34 11.75 -14.76 -2.51
C HIS A 34 12.33 -13.92 -1.37
N GLY A 35 11.52 -13.08 -0.72
CA GLY A 35 11.95 -12.29 0.42
C GLY A 35 12.09 -13.15 1.68
N PRO A 36 12.94 -12.74 2.64
CA PRO A 36 12.92 -13.32 3.98
C PRO A 36 11.61 -12.97 4.69
N ASP A 37 11.18 -13.81 5.65
CA ASP A 37 9.91 -13.64 6.38
C ASP A 37 9.76 -12.23 6.98
N ALA A 38 10.82 -11.69 7.58
CA ALA A 38 10.80 -10.33 8.14
C ALA A 38 10.52 -9.23 7.09
N ALA A 39 11.00 -9.39 5.87
CA ALA A 39 10.71 -8.45 4.79
C ALA A 39 9.27 -8.60 4.30
N LEU A 40 8.77 -9.83 4.24
CA LEU A 40 7.38 -10.11 3.87
C LEU A 40 6.41 -9.53 4.91
N ASP A 41 6.67 -9.72 6.20
CA ASP A 41 5.89 -9.16 7.30
C ASP A 41 5.86 -7.63 7.26
N ASN A 42 7.02 -7.00 7.04
CA ASN A 42 7.09 -5.55 6.89
C ASN A 42 6.27 -5.06 5.69
N HIS A 43 6.36 -5.76 4.54
CA HIS A 43 5.55 -5.43 3.38
C HIS A 43 4.05 -5.59 3.66
N PHE A 44 3.63 -6.65 4.37
CA PHE A 44 2.22 -6.83 4.75
C PHE A 44 1.72 -5.65 5.58
N LYS A 45 2.43 -5.33 6.67
CA LYS A 45 2.07 -4.25 7.57
C LYS A 45 2.02 -2.91 6.85
N ARG A 46 3.10 -2.56 6.14
CA ARG A 46 3.22 -1.24 5.51
C ARG A 46 2.22 -1.03 4.37
N THR A 47 1.95 -2.06 3.56
CA THR A 47 0.91 -1.98 2.52
C THR A 47 -0.45 -1.73 3.15
N ALA A 48 -0.82 -2.45 4.21
CA ALA A 48 -2.11 -2.26 4.87
C ALA A 48 -2.26 -0.86 5.49
N GLU A 49 -1.20 -0.35 6.13
CA GLU A 49 -1.17 1.00 6.72
C GLU A 49 -1.41 2.10 5.66
N LEU A 50 -0.69 2.05 4.54
CA LEU A 50 -0.81 3.05 3.48
C LEU A 50 -2.13 2.93 2.70
N GLU A 51 -2.62 1.71 2.47
CA GLU A 51 -3.93 1.50 1.85
C GLU A 51 -5.07 2.01 2.73
N THR A 52 -4.97 1.82 4.05
CA THR A 52 -5.94 2.37 5.00
C THR A 52 -5.97 3.88 4.94
N GLU A 53 -4.79 4.52 4.93
CA GLU A 53 -4.69 5.98 4.80
C GLU A 53 -5.25 6.48 3.46
N TYR A 54 -4.95 5.79 2.36
CA TYR A 54 -5.54 6.11 1.07
C TYR A 54 -7.08 6.05 1.12
N MET A 55 -7.67 5.02 1.70
CA MET A 55 -9.13 4.91 1.82
C MET A 55 -9.72 6.00 2.73
N ALA A 56 -8.99 6.43 3.76
CA ALA A 56 -9.41 7.53 4.64
C ALA A 56 -9.41 8.89 3.92
N ARG A 57 -8.39 9.16 3.09
CA ARG A 57 -8.28 10.40 2.29
C ARG A 57 -9.22 10.43 1.09
N PHE A 58 -9.45 9.28 0.47
CA PHE A 58 -10.21 9.15 -0.78
C PHE A 58 -11.40 8.18 -0.59
N PRO A 59 -12.40 8.52 0.26
CA PRO A 59 -13.55 7.65 0.51
C PRO A 59 -14.40 7.42 -0.74
N GLY A 60 -14.40 8.37 -1.68
CA GLY A 60 -14.99 8.25 -3.01
C GLY A 60 -13.95 7.93 -4.08
N ARG A 61 -13.00 7.02 -3.80
CA ARG A 61 -11.88 6.68 -4.69
C ARG A 61 -12.34 6.50 -6.14
N GLU A 62 -11.45 6.82 -7.07
CA GLU A 62 -11.70 6.55 -8.49
C GLU A 62 -11.96 5.05 -8.69
N VAL A 63 -13.21 4.75 -9.01
CA VAL A 63 -13.63 3.46 -9.52
C VAL A 63 -13.86 3.68 -10.99
N ASP A 64 -13.05 3.04 -11.82
CA ASP A 64 -13.24 3.03 -13.26
C ASP A 64 -14.60 2.38 -13.57
N PRO A 65 -15.57 3.14 -14.13
CA PRO A 65 -16.90 2.61 -14.42
C PRO A 65 -16.86 1.47 -15.44
N ASP A 66 -15.86 1.42 -16.32
CA ASP A 66 -15.69 0.33 -17.29
C ASP A 66 -15.23 -0.99 -16.60
N ARG A 67 -14.71 -0.91 -15.37
CA ARG A 67 -14.37 -2.07 -14.52
C ARG A 67 -15.56 -2.55 -13.69
N LEU A 68 -16.66 -1.80 -13.66
CA LEU A 68 -17.89 -2.21 -12.98
C LEU A 68 -18.66 -3.20 -13.85
N THR A 69 -18.38 -4.50 -13.66
CA THR A 69 -19.29 -5.53 -14.18
C THR A 69 -20.61 -5.42 -13.43
N GLN A 70 -21.73 -5.33 -14.15
CA GLN A 70 -23.11 -5.17 -13.64
C GLN A 70 -23.61 -6.32 -12.73
N ALA A 71 -22.73 -7.19 -12.23
CA ALA A 71 -23.07 -8.33 -11.40
C ALA A 71 -22.32 -8.24 -10.06
N PHE A 72 -22.97 -7.65 -9.07
CA PHE A 72 -22.69 -7.87 -7.65
C PHE A 72 -23.92 -8.48 -7.01
#